data_AF-A0A9P6CNS9-F1
#
_entry.id   AF-A0A9P6CNS9-F1
#
_cell.length_a   1.000
_cell.length_b   1.000
_cell.length_c   1.000
_cell.angle_alpha   90.00
_cell.angle_beta   90.00
_cell.angle_gamma   90.00
#
_symmetry.space_group_name_H-M   'P 1'
#
loop_
_entity.id
_entity.type
_entity.pdbx_description
1 polymer ?
#
loop_
_entity_poly.entity_id
_entity_poly.type
_entity_poly.pdbx_seq_one_letter_code
_entity_poly.pdbx_strand_id
1 'polypeptide(L)'
;MQWLNNGSTAKSEAQTNEFVRKVILSPDFAQEHLIGFDAHCENIRLDNALSKSSFQNQFKESAVDILVPSGSANVAPVMFSVPGLLHRKLTTVISDAFNSSLSHLFHFSPFKLYHQSPITNKEERVFGEIYTSDAFLDEHEKVQRHAPLPPDDLECKREKVVAALMFSSDATQLTNFGNASAWPIYLMLGNLSKYIRAQPNSGSMYHVAYMPSLPDSFQDFASKFHSKWKTQKAQIITHCRRELIQGVWKILLDDDFINACTYGMVIMCIDGIERRVYPRIFTYSADYPEKVLLATIRDNGLFPCPRCLIRSSSLSELGLPQDIAIRIDKIRVFMRDKVRAARQLIYKCAFPITGPKVDEKLKDHSGVPTENAFATRLDCDPSRMLVVDLLHEFELGVWRTLFTHLIRLLYAAGKGSNERVTELNARFVRRHLLSGYLH
;
A
#
# COMPACT_ATOMS: atom_id res chain seq x y z
N MET A 1 21.25 -22.19 -7.10
CA MET A 1 21.28 -20.80 -6.58
C MET A 1 20.45 -20.58 -5.31
N GLN A 2 19.33 -21.28 -5.07
CA GLN A 2 18.51 -21.11 -3.84
C GLN A 2 19.30 -21.29 -2.52
N TRP A 3 20.22 -22.26 -2.44
CA TRP A 3 21.08 -22.43 -1.27
C TRP A 3 22.02 -21.23 -1.04
N LEU A 4 22.59 -20.67 -2.11
CA LEU A 4 23.46 -19.48 -2.03
C LEU A 4 22.66 -18.24 -1.60
N ASN A 5 21.44 -18.08 -2.11
CA ASN A 5 20.65 -16.85 -1.98
C ASN A 5 19.68 -16.84 -0.78
N ASN A 6 19.85 -17.72 0.21
CA ASN A 6 18.98 -17.78 1.40
C ASN A 6 19.25 -16.71 2.49
N GLY A 7 19.89 -15.59 2.13
CA GLY A 7 19.92 -14.37 2.95
C GLY A 7 21.02 -14.22 4.01
N SER A 8 21.83 -15.25 4.28
CA SER A 8 22.99 -15.11 5.18
C SER A 8 24.29 -14.84 4.42
N THR A 9 25.07 -13.85 4.87
CA THR A 9 26.40 -13.51 4.32
C THR A 9 27.46 -14.57 4.62
N ALA A 10 27.21 -15.46 5.58
CA ALA A 10 28.05 -16.62 5.90
C ALA A 10 27.21 -17.90 6.01
N LYS A 11 27.72 -19.03 5.52
CA LYS A 11 27.04 -20.33 5.56
C LYS A 11 27.54 -21.14 6.75
N SER A 12 26.64 -21.75 7.50
CA SER A 12 27.02 -22.64 8.61
C SER A 12 27.49 -24.00 8.09
N GLU A 13 28.26 -24.73 8.90
CA GLU A 13 28.69 -26.10 8.58
C GLU A 13 27.50 -27.03 8.28
N ALA A 14 26.40 -26.87 9.02
CA ALA A 14 25.17 -27.62 8.81
C ALA A 14 24.56 -27.35 7.42
N GLN A 15 24.55 -26.10 6.97
CA GLN A 15 24.04 -25.73 5.66
C GLN A 15 24.93 -26.26 4.53
N THR A 16 26.25 -26.26 4.72
CA THR A 16 27.19 -26.84 3.75
C THR A 16 27.00 -28.36 3.63
N ASN A 17 26.87 -29.05 4.76
CA ASN A 17 26.59 -30.49 4.77
C ASN A 17 25.24 -30.83 4.12
N GLU A 18 24.23 -30.00 4.34
CA GLU A 18 22.92 -30.16 3.70
C GLU A 18 23.00 -29.95 2.19
N PHE A 19 23.76 -28.95 1.71
CA PHE A 19 23.99 -28.73 0.28
C PHE A 19 24.66 -29.94 -0.39
N VAL A 20 25.71 -30.47 0.23
CA VAL A 20 26.40 -31.66 -0.30
C VAL A 20 25.44 -32.85 -0.38
N ARG A 21 24.70 -33.14 0.69
CA ARG A 21 23.84 -34.33 0.75
C ARG A 21 22.58 -34.24 -0.11
N LYS A 22 21.89 -33.10 -0.07
CA LYS A 22 20.58 -32.93 -0.72
C LYS A 22 20.68 -32.42 -2.15
N VAL A 23 21.79 -31.78 -2.51
CA VAL A 23 21.97 -31.20 -3.86
C VAL A 23 23.05 -31.97 -4.61
N ILE A 24 24.30 -31.97 -4.15
CA ILE A 24 25.43 -32.53 -4.91
C ILE A 24 25.36 -34.07 -5.05
N LEU A 25 24.92 -34.75 -3.99
CA LEU A 25 24.77 -36.20 -3.95
C LEU A 25 23.34 -36.66 -4.32
N SER A 26 22.47 -35.75 -4.75
CA SER A 26 21.14 -36.14 -5.21
C SER A 26 21.26 -37.02 -6.46
N PRO A 27 20.50 -38.12 -6.57
CA PRO A 27 20.48 -38.95 -7.78
C PRO A 27 20.00 -38.18 -9.02
N ASP A 28 19.29 -37.06 -8.81
CA ASP A 28 18.76 -36.19 -9.87
C ASP A 28 19.78 -35.10 -10.28
N PHE A 29 20.96 -35.06 -9.65
CA PHE A 29 21.98 -34.04 -9.86
C PHE A 29 23.21 -34.63 -10.56
N ALA A 30 23.43 -34.23 -11.81
CA ALA A 30 24.61 -34.61 -12.56
C ALA A 30 25.82 -33.76 -12.13
N GLN A 31 26.80 -34.39 -11.51
CA GLN A 31 27.99 -33.71 -10.97
C GLN A 31 28.86 -33.12 -12.08
N GLU A 32 28.83 -33.69 -13.29
CA GLU A 32 29.50 -33.12 -14.46
C GLU A 32 29.04 -31.68 -14.80
N HIS A 33 27.84 -31.26 -14.42
CA HIS A 33 27.35 -29.90 -14.65
C HIS A 33 28.10 -28.83 -13.84
N LEU A 34 28.91 -29.23 -12.85
CA LEU A 34 29.77 -28.31 -12.09
C LEU A 34 31.12 -28.04 -12.78
N ILE A 35 31.46 -28.80 -13.81
CA ILE A 35 32.71 -28.60 -14.55
C ILE A 35 32.62 -27.26 -15.31
N GLY A 36 33.43 -26.29 -14.89
CA GLY A 36 33.40 -24.92 -15.45
C GLY A 36 32.33 -24.02 -14.85
N PHE A 37 31.67 -24.42 -13.75
CA PHE A 37 30.72 -23.57 -13.02
C PHE A 37 31.43 -22.36 -12.39
N ASP A 38 30.94 -21.17 -12.70
CA ASP A 38 31.34 -19.91 -12.07
C ASP A 38 30.10 -19.18 -11.56
N ALA A 39 30.07 -18.90 -10.25
CA ALA A 39 28.88 -18.33 -9.62
C ALA A 39 28.56 -16.91 -10.14
N HIS A 40 29.56 -16.15 -10.58
CA HIS A 40 29.34 -14.82 -11.14
C HIS A 40 28.71 -14.91 -12.53
N CYS A 41 29.21 -15.80 -13.40
CA CYS A 41 28.64 -16.07 -14.71
C CYS A 41 27.22 -16.64 -14.62
N GLU A 42 26.95 -17.53 -13.66
CA GLU A 42 25.61 -18.07 -13.44
C GLU A 42 24.64 -17.06 -12.83
N ASN A 43 25.11 -16.12 -12.00
CA ASN A 43 24.30 -14.97 -11.58
C ASN A 43 23.96 -14.07 -12.78
N ILE A 44 24.93 -13.76 -13.65
CA ILE A 44 24.68 -12.98 -14.87
C ILE A 44 23.70 -13.71 -15.80
N ARG A 45 23.82 -15.03 -15.95
CA ARG A 45 22.87 -15.85 -16.72
C ARG A 45 21.48 -15.84 -16.07
N LEU A 46 21.39 -15.96 -14.75
CA LEU A 46 20.14 -15.86 -14.00
C LEU A 46 19.51 -14.48 -14.17
N ASP A 47 20.27 -13.40 -14.06
CA ASP A 47 19.79 -12.02 -14.26
C ASP A 47 19.30 -11.81 -15.71
N ASN A 48 20.01 -12.37 -16.70
CA ASN A 48 19.60 -12.36 -18.11
C ASN A 48 18.39 -13.27 -18.40
N ALA A 49 18.17 -14.31 -17.60
CA ALA A 49 16.96 -15.14 -17.67
C ALA A 49 15.80 -14.47 -16.92
N LEU A 50 16.07 -13.76 -15.84
CA LEU A 50 15.10 -12.96 -15.07
C LEU A 50 14.64 -11.74 -15.86
N SER A 51 15.51 -11.12 -16.67
CA SER A 51 15.12 -10.07 -17.64
C SER A 51 14.25 -10.62 -18.78
N LYS A 52 14.22 -11.94 -18.97
CA LYS A 52 13.28 -12.67 -19.84
C LYS A 52 12.15 -13.36 -19.06
N SER A 53 12.01 -13.09 -17.75
CA SER A 53 11.08 -13.82 -16.88
C SER A 53 9.61 -13.55 -17.20
N SER A 54 8.78 -14.56 -16.95
CA SER A 54 7.32 -14.45 -16.97
C SER A 54 6.77 -13.38 -16.01
N PHE A 55 7.53 -12.96 -15.00
CA PHE A 55 7.11 -11.94 -14.05
C PHE A 55 7.15 -10.53 -14.66
N GLN A 56 8.27 -10.13 -15.28
CA GLN A 56 8.37 -8.82 -15.91
C GLN A 56 7.40 -8.68 -17.09
N ASN A 57 7.17 -9.77 -17.83
CA ASN A 57 6.19 -9.81 -18.92
C ASN A 57 4.73 -9.60 -18.47
N GLN A 58 4.43 -9.71 -17.16
CA GLN A 58 3.11 -9.36 -16.64
C GLN A 58 2.90 -7.85 -16.55
N PHE A 59 3.96 -7.04 -16.49
CA PHE A 59 3.88 -5.60 -16.30
C PHE A 59 3.99 -4.85 -17.63
N LYS A 60 3.14 -3.84 -17.77
CA LYS A 60 3.27 -2.80 -18.77
C LYS A 60 4.12 -1.67 -18.21
N GLU A 61 5.09 -1.20 -18.99
CA GLU A 61 5.79 0.05 -18.70
C GLU A 61 5.02 1.24 -19.27
N SER A 62 4.91 2.32 -18.50
CA SER A 62 4.27 3.57 -18.92
C SER A 62 4.96 4.77 -18.29
N ALA A 63 4.81 5.93 -18.91
CA ALA A 63 5.21 7.19 -18.30
C ALA A 63 4.02 7.83 -17.57
N VAL A 64 4.30 8.61 -16.53
CA VAL A 64 3.31 9.34 -15.73
C VAL A 64 3.48 10.83 -15.99
N ASP A 65 2.47 11.45 -16.58
CA ASP A 65 2.52 12.87 -16.88
C ASP A 65 2.05 13.71 -15.69
N ILE A 66 2.88 14.65 -15.25
CA ILE A 66 2.59 15.59 -14.16
C ILE A 66 2.62 17.04 -14.67
N LEU A 67 1.69 17.87 -14.20
CA LEU A 67 1.63 19.28 -14.60
C LEU A 67 2.52 20.13 -13.69
N VAL A 68 3.55 20.76 -14.27
CA VAL A 68 4.52 21.59 -13.55
C VAL A 68 4.15 23.07 -13.69
N PRO A 69 3.98 23.83 -12.59
CA PRO A 69 3.70 25.26 -12.67
C PRO A 69 4.91 26.04 -13.19
N SER A 70 4.69 27.12 -13.93
CA SER A 70 5.78 27.97 -14.48
C SER A 70 6.31 29.00 -13.48
N GLY A 71 5.54 29.33 -12.45
CA GLY A 71 5.84 30.44 -11.53
C GLY A 71 5.62 31.84 -12.13
N SER A 72 5.08 31.94 -13.35
CA SER A 72 4.77 33.20 -14.04
C SER A 72 3.35 33.17 -14.62
N ALA A 73 2.56 34.22 -14.41
CA ALA A 73 1.18 34.28 -14.90
C ALA A 73 1.10 34.31 -16.44
N ASN A 74 2.19 34.72 -17.11
CA ASN A 74 2.26 34.86 -18.55
C ASN A 74 2.82 33.59 -19.25
N VAL A 75 3.22 32.57 -18.48
CA VAL A 75 3.80 31.33 -19.02
C VAL A 75 2.90 30.19 -18.61
N ALA A 76 2.36 29.46 -19.59
CA ALA A 76 1.52 28.31 -19.32
C ALA A 76 2.30 27.20 -18.57
N PRO A 77 1.64 26.43 -17.69
CA PRO A 77 2.27 25.26 -17.09
C PRO A 77 2.55 24.18 -18.15
N VAL A 78 3.55 23.33 -17.89
CA VAL A 78 4.02 22.32 -18.85
C VAL A 78 3.88 20.93 -18.24
N MET A 79 3.50 19.96 -19.07
CA MET A 79 3.51 18.55 -18.70
C MET A 79 4.93 18.02 -18.70
N PHE A 80 5.33 17.38 -17.62
CA PHE A 80 6.58 16.64 -17.51
C PHE A 80 6.26 15.15 -17.42
N SER A 81 6.85 14.34 -18.30
CA SER A 81 6.62 12.90 -18.35
C SER A 81 7.66 12.17 -17.50
N VAL A 82 7.21 11.43 -16.48
CA VAL A 82 8.05 10.64 -15.58
C VAL A 82 8.06 9.19 -16.07
N PRO A 83 9.17 8.67 -16.63
CA PRO A 83 9.24 7.29 -17.12
C PRO A 83 9.31 6.27 -15.98
N GLY A 84 9.17 4.99 -16.31
CA GLY A 84 9.50 3.87 -15.41
C GLY A 84 8.37 3.39 -14.50
N LEU A 85 7.11 3.75 -14.74
CA LEU A 85 6.00 3.09 -14.05
C LEU A 85 5.79 1.70 -14.66
N LEU A 86 6.10 0.67 -13.89
CA LEU A 86 5.71 -0.72 -14.20
C LEU A 86 4.38 -1.01 -13.54
N HIS A 87 3.36 -1.42 -14.29
CA HIS A 87 2.03 -1.66 -13.74
C HIS A 87 1.23 -2.73 -14.49
N ARG A 88 0.20 -3.23 -13.82
CA ARG A 88 -0.81 -4.16 -14.36
C ARG A 88 -2.18 -3.50 -14.29
N LYS A 89 -3.03 -3.78 -15.27
CA LYS A 89 -4.45 -3.41 -15.20
C LYS A 89 -5.09 -4.08 -13.99
N LEU A 90 -5.81 -3.31 -13.17
CA LEU A 90 -6.49 -3.85 -11.99
C LEU A 90 -7.48 -4.97 -12.35
N THR A 91 -8.19 -4.84 -13.47
CA THR A 91 -9.11 -5.85 -13.98
C THR A 91 -8.40 -7.18 -14.28
N THR A 92 -7.20 -7.15 -14.86
CA THR A 92 -6.38 -8.35 -15.07
C THR A 92 -5.95 -8.97 -13.75
N VAL A 93 -5.46 -8.16 -12.79
CA VAL A 93 -5.05 -8.67 -11.47
C VAL A 93 -6.23 -9.32 -10.73
N ILE A 94 -7.43 -8.74 -10.83
CA ILE A 94 -8.65 -9.30 -10.24
C ILE A 94 -9.02 -10.62 -10.92
N SER A 95 -9.00 -10.68 -12.26
CA SER A 95 -9.21 -11.95 -12.99
C SER A 95 -8.23 -13.03 -12.54
N ASP A 96 -6.95 -12.70 -12.44
CA ASP A 96 -5.91 -13.64 -12.01
C ASP A 96 -6.15 -14.12 -10.56
N ALA A 97 -6.64 -13.25 -9.69
CA ALA A 97 -6.99 -13.62 -8.32
C ALA A 97 -8.15 -14.61 -8.25
N PHE A 98 -9.21 -14.38 -9.04
CA PHE A 98 -10.37 -15.28 -9.13
C PHE A 98 -10.08 -16.58 -9.89
N ASN A 99 -9.04 -16.62 -10.72
CA ASN A 99 -8.56 -17.83 -11.39
C ASN A 99 -7.46 -18.56 -10.62
N SER A 100 -6.98 -17.99 -9.51
CA SER A 100 -5.94 -18.62 -8.70
C SER A 100 -6.45 -19.89 -8.03
N SER A 101 -5.51 -20.78 -7.66
CA SER A 101 -5.84 -21.96 -6.87
C SER A 101 -6.47 -21.64 -5.53
N LEU A 102 -6.34 -20.41 -5.00
CA LEU A 102 -6.95 -19.98 -3.75
C LEU A 102 -8.41 -19.56 -3.89
N SER A 103 -8.92 -19.37 -5.11
CA SER A 103 -10.27 -18.86 -5.35
C SER A 103 -11.39 -19.75 -4.79
N HIS A 104 -11.15 -21.07 -4.67
CA HIS A 104 -12.08 -22.00 -4.03
C HIS A 104 -12.29 -21.73 -2.52
N LEU A 105 -11.41 -20.93 -1.90
CA LEU A 105 -11.50 -20.50 -0.50
C LEU A 105 -12.13 -19.12 -0.34
N PHE A 106 -12.59 -18.49 -1.43
CA PHE A 106 -13.18 -17.16 -1.36
C PHE A 106 -14.59 -17.20 -0.78
N HIS A 107 -14.87 -16.28 0.13
CA HIS A 107 -16.22 -15.98 0.57
C HIS A 107 -16.87 -14.98 -0.40
N PHE A 108 -17.84 -15.46 -1.18
CA PHE A 108 -18.63 -14.62 -2.10
C PHE A 108 -19.85 -13.97 -1.43
N SER A 109 -20.45 -14.67 -0.47
CA SER A 109 -21.59 -14.19 0.31
C SER A 109 -21.14 -13.79 1.72
N PRO A 110 -21.53 -12.60 2.20
CA PRO A 110 -21.19 -12.18 3.55
C PRO A 110 -22.10 -12.78 4.61
N PHE A 111 -21.64 -12.78 5.85
CA PHE A 111 -22.41 -13.23 7.02
C PHE A 111 -21.93 -12.55 8.29
N LYS A 112 -22.80 -12.48 9.31
CA LYS A 112 -22.41 -12.03 10.64
C LYS A 112 -21.98 -13.23 11.48
N LEU A 113 -20.82 -13.14 12.12
CA LEU A 113 -20.32 -14.20 12.99
C LEU A 113 -20.56 -13.83 14.45
N TYR A 114 -21.19 -14.71 15.22
CA TYR A 114 -21.44 -14.52 16.64
C TYR A 114 -20.76 -15.62 17.45
N HIS A 115 -20.21 -15.25 18.61
CA HIS A 115 -19.70 -16.17 19.61
C HIS A 115 -20.67 -16.20 20.78
N GLN A 116 -21.13 -17.39 21.15
CA GLN A 116 -21.93 -17.58 22.35
C GLN A 116 -21.05 -18.07 23.49
N SER A 117 -20.98 -17.28 24.57
CA SER A 117 -20.20 -17.64 25.75
C SER A 117 -20.79 -18.90 26.41
N PRO A 118 -20.00 -19.99 26.60
CA PRO A 118 -20.50 -21.20 27.25
C PRO A 118 -20.78 -21.02 28.75
N ILE A 119 -20.30 -19.92 29.34
CA ILE A 119 -20.47 -19.61 30.77
C ILE A 119 -21.68 -18.71 30.99
N THR A 120 -21.84 -17.68 30.15
CA THR A 120 -22.87 -16.65 30.36
C THR A 120 -24.05 -16.76 29.41
N ASN A 121 -23.98 -17.63 28.39
CA ASN A 121 -24.91 -17.74 27.26
C ASN A 121 -25.14 -16.43 26.49
N LYS A 122 -24.32 -15.39 26.73
CA LYS A 122 -24.38 -14.15 25.98
C LYS A 122 -23.76 -14.33 24.61
N GLU A 123 -24.46 -13.81 23.60
CA GLU A 123 -23.96 -13.73 22.23
C GLU A 123 -23.21 -12.41 22.02
N GLU A 124 -22.04 -12.49 21.40
CA GLU A 124 -21.19 -11.35 21.08
C GLU A 124 -20.82 -11.39 19.61
N ARG A 125 -20.89 -10.22 18.93
CA ARG A 125 -20.49 -10.10 17.53
C ARG A 125 -18.96 -10.23 17.42
N VAL A 126 -18.51 -11.15 16.57
CA VAL A 126 -17.10 -11.31 16.24
C VAL A 126 -16.73 -10.41 15.07
N PHE A 127 -15.70 -9.59 15.25
CA PHE A 127 -15.11 -8.75 14.21
C PHE A 127 -13.74 -9.29 13.86
N GLY A 128 -13.55 -9.79 12.64
CA GLY A 128 -12.29 -10.45 12.30
C GLY A 128 -11.93 -10.53 10.83
N GLU A 129 -12.90 -10.47 9.91
CA GLU A 129 -12.70 -10.64 8.47
C GLU A 129 -13.52 -9.60 7.70
N ILE A 130 -13.08 -9.26 6.48
CA ILE A 130 -13.79 -8.29 5.65
C ILE A 130 -15.16 -8.85 5.22
N TYR A 131 -15.23 -10.11 4.78
CA TYR A 131 -16.51 -10.76 4.41
C TYR A 131 -17.48 -10.99 5.59
N THR A 132 -17.04 -10.77 6.83
CA THR A 132 -17.94 -10.75 8.00
C THR A 132 -18.21 -9.35 8.54
N SER A 133 -17.70 -8.31 7.89
CA SER A 133 -17.86 -6.91 8.31
C SER A 133 -19.15 -6.31 7.79
N ASP A 134 -19.75 -5.39 8.55
CA ASP A 134 -20.97 -4.70 8.11
C ASP A 134 -20.74 -3.93 6.79
N ALA A 135 -19.52 -3.39 6.56
CA ALA A 135 -19.16 -2.76 5.29
C ALA A 135 -19.28 -3.70 4.06
N PHE A 136 -18.96 -4.99 4.21
CA PHE A 136 -19.11 -5.94 3.09
C PHE A 136 -20.57 -6.35 2.92
N LEU A 137 -21.32 -6.53 4.02
CA LEU A 137 -22.76 -6.78 3.96
C LEU A 137 -23.47 -5.65 3.20
N ASP A 138 -23.21 -4.40 3.58
CA ASP A 138 -23.84 -3.22 2.98
C ASP A 138 -23.52 -3.12 1.49
N GLU A 139 -22.25 -3.33 1.11
CA GLU A 139 -21.86 -3.21 -0.29
C GLU A 139 -22.31 -4.41 -1.15
N HIS A 140 -22.37 -5.61 -0.56
CA HIS A 140 -23.00 -6.76 -1.21
C HIS A 140 -24.48 -6.47 -1.47
N GLU A 141 -25.22 -6.00 -0.46
CA GLU A 141 -26.64 -5.64 -0.62
C GLU A 141 -26.85 -4.57 -1.69
N LYS A 142 -26.01 -3.53 -1.69
CA LYS A 142 -26.04 -2.47 -2.70
C LYS A 142 -25.82 -3.03 -4.10
N VAL A 143 -24.86 -3.94 -4.28
CA VAL A 143 -24.63 -4.59 -5.58
C VAL A 143 -25.82 -5.46 -6.00
N GLN A 144 -26.40 -6.24 -5.09
CA GLN A 144 -27.56 -7.07 -5.43
C GLN A 144 -28.74 -6.22 -5.91
N ARG A 145 -29.08 -5.17 -5.15
CA ARG A 145 -30.30 -4.38 -5.33
C ARG A 145 -30.16 -3.24 -6.34
N HIS A 146 -29.00 -2.61 -6.42
CA HIS A 146 -28.83 -1.31 -7.09
C HIS A 146 -27.73 -1.30 -8.16
N ALA A 147 -26.94 -2.35 -8.32
CA ALA A 147 -25.97 -2.37 -9.42
C ALA A 147 -26.70 -2.30 -10.76
N PRO A 148 -26.35 -1.32 -11.63
CA PRO A 148 -26.96 -1.21 -12.93
C PRO A 148 -26.65 -2.45 -13.77
N LEU A 149 -27.57 -2.80 -14.66
CA LEU A 149 -27.30 -3.82 -15.65
C LEU A 149 -26.25 -3.30 -16.64
N PRO A 150 -25.33 -4.18 -17.08
CA PRO A 150 -24.34 -3.83 -18.09
C PRO A 150 -25.07 -3.44 -19.40
N PRO A 151 -24.68 -2.35 -20.08
CA PRO A 151 -25.39 -1.87 -21.28
C PRO A 151 -25.39 -2.89 -22.43
N ASP A 152 -24.40 -3.76 -22.47
CA ASP A 152 -24.19 -4.83 -23.43
C ASP A 152 -24.87 -6.17 -23.06
N ASP A 153 -25.41 -6.29 -21.84
CA ASP A 153 -26.08 -7.51 -21.35
C ASP A 153 -27.24 -7.16 -20.40
N LEU A 154 -28.30 -6.58 -20.98
CA LEU A 154 -29.49 -6.10 -20.26
C LEU A 154 -30.31 -7.22 -19.59
N GLU A 155 -30.06 -8.47 -19.91
CA GLU A 155 -30.73 -9.63 -19.30
C GLU A 155 -29.78 -10.45 -18.41
N CYS A 156 -28.66 -9.87 -17.97
CA CYS A 156 -27.66 -10.56 -17.17
C CYS A 156 -28.26 -11.21 -15.90
N LYS A 157 -28.32 -12.55 -15.87
CA LYS A 157 -28.75 -13.37 -14.72
C LYS A 157 -27.59 -13.97 -13.91
N ARG A 158 -26.34 -13.61 -14.23
CA ARG A 158 -25.15 -14.12 -13.53
C ARG A 158 -25.19 -13.70 -12.06
N GLU A 159 -24.68 -14.59 -11.19
CA GLU A 159 -24.49 -14.27 -9.78
C GLU A 159 -23.60 -13.03 -9.66
N LYS A 160 -24.08 -12.03 -8.90
CA LYS A 160 -23.31 -10.82 -8.62
C LYS A 160 -22.50 -11.05 -7.35
N VAL A 161 -21.19 -10.82 -7.42
CA VAL A 161 -20.30 -10.98 -6.26
C VAL A 161 -19.41 -9.75 -6.09
N VAL A 162 -19.08 -9.43 -4.84
CA VAL A 162 -18.17 -8.31 -4.52
C VAL A 162 -16.74 -8.84 -4.42
N ALA A 163 -15.82 -8.22 -5.14
CA ALA A 163 -14.37 -8.40 -4.93
C ALA A 163 -13.88 -7.31 -3.98
N ALA A 164 -13.60 -7.68 -2.73
CA ALA A 164 -13.12 -6.75 -1.72
C ALA A 164 -11.63 -6.47 -1.89
N LEU A 165 -11.29 -5.36 -2.54
CA LEU A 165 -9.90 -4.97 -2.80
C LEU A 165 -9.28 -4.36 -1.54
N MET A 166 -8.14 -4.93 -1.14
CA MET A 166 -7.31 -4.45 -0.05
C MET A 166 -5.94 -4.06 -0.61
N PHE A 167 -5.69 -2.77 -0.75
CA PHE A 167 -4.41 -2.26 -1.23
C PHE A 167 -3.42 -2.09 -0.09
N SER A 168 -2.14 -2.24 -0.42
CA SER A 168 -1.05 -1.74 0.41
C SER A 168 0.08 -1.23 -0.45
N SER A 169 0.88 -0.33 0.09
CA SER A 169 2.13 0.11 -0.51
C SER A 169 3.12 0.48 0.56
N ASP A 170 4.40 0.28 0.23
CA ASP A 170 5.51 0.47 1.16
C ASP A 170 6.76 0.84 0.36
N ALA A 171 7.33 2.01 0.59
CA ALA A 171 8.56 2.43 -0.06
C ALA A 171 9.76 1.72 0.60
N THR A 172 10.41 0.82 -0.13
CA THR A 172 11.46 -0.06 0.40
C THR A 172 12.81 0.25 -0.23
N GLN A 173 13.86 0.27 0.59
CA GLN A 173 15.23 0.23 0.08
C GLN A 173 15.58 -1.21 -0.27
N LEU A 174 16.03 -1.43 -1.52
CA LEU A 174 16.34 -2.77 -2.03
C LEU A 174 17.72 -3.26 -1.59
N THR A 175 18.60 -2.34 -1.21
CA THR A 175 19.97 -2.68 -0.82
C THR A 175 20.36 -1.95 0.46
N ASN A 176 21.10 -2.64 1.35
CA ASN A 176 21.66 -2.02 2.56
C ASN A 176 22.76 -0.99 2.23
N PHE A 177 23.33 -1.07 1.02
CA PHE A 177 24.31 -0.14 0.48
C PHE A 177 23.89 0.24 -0.94
N GLY A 178 23.80 1.53 -1.24
CA GLY A 178 23.36 2.07 -2.53
C GLY A 178 22.03 2.82 -2.46
N ASN A 179 21.61 3.38 -3.58
CA ASN A 179 20.40 4.22 -3.70
C ASN A 179 19.21 3.49 -4.35
N ALA A 180 19.31 2.16 -4.52
CA ALA A 180 18.26 1.37 -5.14
C ALA A 180 17.08 1.27 -4.18
N SER A 181 15.92 1.76 -4.61
CA SER A 181 14.66 1.69 -3.89
C SER A 181 13.56 1.24 -4.83
N ALA A 182 12.56 0.56 -4.27
CA ALA A 182 11.34 0.18 -4.96
C ALA A 182 10.15 0.67 -4.15
N TRP A 183 9.09 1.08 -4.86
CA TRP A 183 7.85 1.46 -4.21
C TRP A 183 6.69 0.65 -4.78
N PRO A 184 6.55 -0.61 -4.34
CA PRO A 184 5.50 -1.50 -4.79
C PRO A 184 4.11 -1.07 -4.29
N ILE A 185 3.11 -1.36 -5.12
CA ILE A 185 1.69 -1.40 -4.77
C ILE A 185 1.24 -2.85 -4.87
N TYR A 186 0.64 -3.34 -3.79
CA TYR A 186 0.11 -4.68 -3.66
C TYR A 186 -1.42 -4.67 -3.56
N LEU A 187 -2.04 -5.77 -3.99
CA LEU A 187 -3.46 -6.04 -3.84
C LEU A 187 -3.65 -7.42 -3.19
N MET A 188 -4.53 -7.46 -2.20
CA MET A 188 -5.10 -8.68 -1.63
C MET A 188 -6.63 -8.64 -1.75
N LEU A 189 -7.26 -9.82 -1.73
CA LEU A 189 -8.72 -9.95 -1.74
C LEU A 189 -9.21 -10.22 -0.31
N GLY A 190 -10.03 -9.30 0.22
CA GLY A 190 -10.72 -9.43 1.50
C GLY A 190 -11.77 -10.55 1.52
N ASN A 191 -12.05 -11.18 0.39
CA ASN A 191 -12.81 -12.42 0.27
C ASN A 191 -12.08 -13.64 0.85
N LEU A 192 -10.77 -13.56 1.04
CA LEU A 192 -9.94 -14.63 1.57
C LEU A 192 -9.60 -14.37 3.05
N SER A 193 -9.67 -15.42 3.86
CA SER A 193 -9.35 -15.33 5.29
C SER A 193 -7.96 -14.74 5.53
N LYS A 194 -7.85 -13.87 6.54
CA LYS A 194 -6.57 -13.30 6.97
C LYS A 194 -5.53 -14.35 7.33
N TYR A 195 -5.94 -15.54 7.79
CA TYR A 195 -5.00 -16.61 8.14
C TYR A 195 -4.28 -17.17 6.93
N ILE A 196 -4.96 -17.27 5.78
CA ILE A 196 -4.31 -17.65 4.52
C ILE A 196 -3.51 -16.47 3.99
N ARG A 197 -4.07 -15.24 4.03
CA ARG A 197 -3.35 -14.04 3.57
C ARG A 197 -2.04 -13.78 4.32
N ALA A 198 -2.00 -14.08 5.61
CA ALA A 198 -0.81 -13.92 6.45
C ALA A 198 0.26 -15.00 6.22
N GLN A 199 -0.03 -16.07 5.47
CA GLN A 199 0.98 -17.06 5.12
C GLN A 199 1.90 -16.51 4.03
N PRO A 200 3.23 -16.40 4.27
CA PRO A 200 4.17 -15.78 3.33
C PRO A 200 4.17 -16.41 1.93
N ASN A 201 3.93 -17.72 1.85
CA ASN A 201 4.00 -18.49 0.62
C ASN A 201 2.61 -18.86 0.05
N SER A 202 1.53 -18.22 0.53
CA SER A 202 0.18 -18.49 0.03
C SER A 202 0.00 -18.07 -1.43
N GLY A 203 0.75 -17.07 -1.89
CA GLY A 203 0.53 -16.45 -3.21
C GLY A 203 -0.72 -15.56 -3.26
N SER A 204 -1.27 -15.17 -2.11
CA SER A 204 -2.50 -14.36 -2.00
C SER A 204 -2.30 -12.84 -2.17
N MET A 205 -1.05 -12.39 -2.30
CA MET A 205 -0.66 -10.99 -2.47
C MET A 205 -0.17 -10.76 -3.90
N TYR A 206 -0.90 -9.93 -4.63
CA TYR A 206 -0.64 -9.64 -6.04
C TYR A 206 0.10 -8.32 -6.18
N HIS A 207 1.18 -8.31 -6.96
CA HIS A 207 1.86 -7.07 -7.33
C HIS A 207 1.06 -6.34 -8.41
N VAL A 208 0.71 -5.09 -8.15
CA VAL A 208 -0.06 -4.24 -9.05
C VAL A 208 0.86 -3.30 -9.82
N ALA A 209 1.77 -2.63 -9.12
CA ALA A 209 2.66 -1.65 -9.74
C ALA A 209 3.94 -1.41 -8.93
N TYR A 210 4.91 -0.79 -9.56
CA TYR A 210 6.11 -0.23 -8.95
C TYR A 210 6.19 1.26 -9.31
N MET A 211 5.99 2.12 -8.32
CA MET A 211 5.94 3.57 -8.54
C MET A 211 7.34 4.12 -8.85
N PRO A 212 7.49 4.95 -9.89
CA PRO A 212 8.74 5.64 -10.15
C PRO A 212 8.92 6.81 -9.16
N SER A 213 10.16 7.25 -9.03
CA SER A 213 10.49 8.53 -8.40
C SER A 213 10.60 9.62 -9.46
N LEU A 214 10.55 10.90 -9.05
CA LEU A 214 10.95 11.98 -9.94
C LEU A 214 12.40 11.76 -10.39
N PRO A 215 12.69 11.72 -11.70
CA PRO A 215 14.05 11.49 -12.20
C PRO A 215 14.93 12.70 -11.92
N ASP A 216 16.25 12.51 -11.91
CA ASP A 216 17.21 13.60 -11.70
C ASP A 216 17.05 14.73 -12.74
N SER A 217 16.70 14.36 -13.98
CA SER A 217 16.39 15.29 -15.07
C SER A 217 15.24 16.25 -14.77
N PHE A 218 14.36 15.93 -13.81
CA PHE A 218 13.27 16.80 -13.39
C PHE A 218 13.80 18.12 -12.80
N GLN A 219 14.86 18.07 -11.99
CA GLN A 219 15.41 19.29 -11.37
C GLN A 219 16.07 20.19 -12.41
N ASP A 220 16.76 19.61 -13.39
CA ASP A 220 17.37 20.35 -14.50
C ASP A 220 16.30 21.04 -15.34
N PHE A 221 15.22 20.33 -15.66
CA PHE A 221 14.05 20.89 -16.33
C PHE A 221 13.40 22.02 -15.52
N ALA A 222 13.03 21.74 -14.27
CA ALA A 222 12.27 22.67 -13.44
C ALA A 222 13.09 23.93 -13.09
N SER A 223 14.42 23.82 -12.96
CA SER A 223 15.30 24.96 -12.70
C SER A 223 15.36 25.98 -13.82
N LYS A 224 15.24 25.52 -15.07
CA LYS A 224 15.22 26.36 -16.28
C LYS A 224 13.82 26.88 -16.57
N PHE A 225 12.79 26.09 -16.28
CA PHE A 225 11.41 26.40 -16.60
C PHE A 225 10.72 27.29 -15.55
N HIS A 226 10.86 26.97 -14.26
CA HIS A 226 10.11 27.67 -13.21
C HIS A 226 10.81 28.98 -12.79
N SER A 227 10.19 30.12 -13.08
CA SER A 227 10.78 31.46 -12.90
C SER A 227 11.28 31.75 -11.48
N LYS A 228 10.61 31.20 -10.45
CA LYS A 228 10.96 31.38 -9.02
C LYS A 228 11.69 30.18 -8.40
N TRP A 229 12.27 29.27 -9.20
CA TRP A 229 12.87 28.02 -8.73
C TRP A 229 13.83 28.21 -7.55
N LYS A 230 14.73 29.20 -7.61
CA LYS A 230 15.73 29.46 -6.56
C LYS A 230 15.13 29.65 -5.16
N THR A 231 13.91 30.20 -5.07
CA THR A 231 13.22 30.46 -3.80
C THR A 231 12.15 29.43 -3.47
N GLN A 232 11.70 28.64 -4.44
CA GLN A 232 10.53 27.78 -4.33
C GLN A 232 10.82 26.29 -4.60
N LYS A 233 12.08 25.91 -4.84
CA LYS A 233 12.51 24.55 -5.17
C LYS A 233 11.83 23.47 -4.33
N ALA A 234 11.92 23.57 -3.00
CA ALA A 234 11.39 22.56 -2.09
C ALA A 234 9.88 22.33 -2.25
N GLN A 235 9.08 23.40 -2.24
CA GLN A 235 7.63 23.31 -2.38
C GLN A 235 7.20 22.79 -3.77
N ILE A 236 7.93 23.12 -4.84
CA ILE A 236 7.64 22.64 -6.19
C ILE A 236 7.92 21.14 -6.28
N ILE A 237 9.07 20.68 -5.77
CA ILE A 237 9.42 19.25 -5.74
C ILE A 237 8.38 18.47 -4.93
N THR A 238 8.02 18.94 -3.73
CA THR A 238 7.01 18.31 -2.88
C THR A 238 5.65 18.23 -3.59
N HIS A 239 5.23 19.30 -4.26
CA HIS A 239 3.99 19.31 -5.04
C HIS A 239 4.03 18.33 -6.21
N CYS A 240 5.12 18.31 -6.97
CA CYS A 240 5.27 17.41 -8.12
C CYS A 240 5.35 15.92 -7.70
N ARG A 241 5.93 15.60 -6.54
CA ARG A 241 5.87 14.24 -5.96
C ARG A 241 4.44 13.82 -5.62
N ARG A 242 3.64 14.74 -5.08
CA ARG A 242 2.20 14.48 -4.82
C ARG A 242 1.42 14.28 -6.12
N GLU A 243 1.67 15.11 -7.13
CA GLU A 243 1.07 14.94 -8.47
C GLU A 243 1.47 13.59 -9.09
N LEU A 244 2.71 13.14 -8.90
CA LEU A 244 3.20 11.86 -9.43
C LEU A 244 2.43 10.67 -8.85
N ILE A 245 2.29 10.59 -7.53
CA ILE A 245 1.56 9.50 -6.86
C ILE A 245 0.10 9.46 -7.32
N GLN A 246 -0.55 10.62 -7.39
CA GLN A 246 -1.92 10.71 -7.87
C GLN A 246 -2.02 10.43 -9.38
N GLY A 247 -0.97 10.73 -10.15
CA GLY A 247 -0.83 10.36 -11.56
C GLY A 247 -0.75 8.85 -11.76
N VAL A 248 0.04 8.14 -10.94
CA VAL A 248 0.07 6.68 -10.93
C VAL A 248 -1.32 6.12 -10.67
N TRP A 249 -2.00 6.57 -9.62
CA TRP A 249 -3.34 6.09 -9.31
C TRP A 249 -4.37 6.41 -10.39
N LYS A 250 -4.24 7.52 -11.13
CA LYS A 250 -5.10 7.79 -12.30
C LYS A 250 -4.88 6.78 -13.43
N ILE A 251 -3.66 6.29 -13.62
CA ILE A 251 -3.35 5.23 -14.59
C ILE A 251 -3.92 3.89 -14.13
N LEU A 252 -3.79 3.56 -12.84
CA LEU A 252 -4.31 2.30 -12.29
C LEU A 252 -5.85 2.26 -12.25
N LEU A 253 -6.49 3.40 -11.96
CA LEU A 253 -7.94 3.61 -11.98
C LEU A 253 -8.42 3.97 -13.40
N ASP A 254 -8.02 3.14 -14.38
CA ASP A 254 -8.38 3.30 -15.79
C ASP A 254 -9.88 3.12 -16.05
N ASP A 255 -10.33 3.45 -17.26
CA ASP A 255 -11.76 3.40 -17.60
C ASP A 255 -12.32 1.96 -17.53
N ASP A 256 -11.50 0.93 -17.80
CA ASP A 256 -11.89 -0.47 -17.66
C ASP A 256 -12.20 -0.81 -16.19
N PHE A 257 -11.36 -0.34 -15.25
CA PHE A 257 -11.60 -0.53 -13.83
C PHE A 257 -12.85 0.23 -13.35
N ILE A 258 -13.03 1.48 -13.79
CA ILE A 258 -14.24 2.26 -13.45
C ILE A 258 -15.51 1.59 -14.01
N ASN A 259 -15.44 1.06 -15.23
CA ASN A 259 -16.51 0.28 -15.83
C ASN A 259 -16.80 -0.98 -15.01
N ALA A 260 -15.78 -1.75 -14.61
CA ALA A 260 -15.94 -2.94 -13.77
C ALA A 260 -16.52 -2.60 -12.38
N CYS A 261 -16.15 -1.47 -11.78
CA CYS A 261 -16.80 -1.01 -10.55
C CYS A 261 -18.30 -0.73 -10.76
N THR A 262 -18.69 -0.18 -11.91
CA THR A 262 -20.08 0.21 -12.18
C THR A 262 -20.95 -0.98 -12.59
N TYR A 263 -20.50 -1.75 -13.57
CA TYR A 263 -21.28 -2.80 -14.25
C TYR A 263 -20.80 -4.22 -13.95
N GLY A 264 -19.75 -4.37 -13.15
CA GLY A 264 -19.09 -5.65 -12.90
C GLY A 264 -18.33 -6.16 -14.12
N MET A 265 -17.44 -7.12 -13.89
CA MET A 265 -16.73 -7.86 -14.93
C MET A 265 -17.09 -9.34 -14.86
N VAL A 266 -17.23 -10.00 -16.00
CA VAL A 266 -17.56 -11.43 -16.04
C VAL A 266 -16.28 -12.24 -15.86
N ILE A 267 -16.29 -13.16 -14.90
CA ILE A 267 -15.19 -14.07 -14.64
C ILE A 267 -15.75 -15.49 -14.51
N MET A 268 -15.17 -16.42 -15.27
CA MET A 268 -15.38 -17.86 -15.07
C MET A 268 -14.59 -18.27 -13.84
N CYS A 269 -15.25 -18.63 -12.76
CA CYS A 269 -14.59 -19.06 -11.54
C CYS A 269 -14.10 -20.52 -11.65
N ILE A 270 -13.21 -20.92 -10.74
CA ILE A 270 -12.61 -22.27 -10.74
C ILE A 270 -13.63 -23.40 -10.56
N ASP A 271 -14.79 -23.10 -9.99
CA ASP A 271 -15.93 -24.02 -9.84
C ASP A 271 -16.77 -24.17 -11.13
N GLY A 272 -16.36 -23.54 -12.23
CA GLY A 272 -17.04 -23.57 -13.52
C GLY A 272 -18.28 -22.67 -13.60
N ILE A 273 -18.50 -21.80 -12.62
CA ILE A 273 -19.63 -20.87 -12.59
C ILE A 273 -19.16 -19.49 -13.07
N GLU A 274 -19.83 -18.95 -14.09
CA GLU A 274 -19.64 -17.56 -14.50
C GLU A 274 -20.32 -16.61 -13.51
N ARG A 275 -19.52 -15.71 -12.95
CA ARG A 275 -19.99 -14.68 -12.02
C ARG A 275 -19.70 -13.30 -12.56
N ARG A 276 -20.55 -12.34 -12.21
CA ARG A 276 -20.32 -10.92 -12.46
C ARG A 276 -19.74 -10.29 -11.20
N VAL A 277 -18.45 -10.01 -11.26
CA VAL A 277 -17.62 -9.59 -10.13
C VAL A 277 -17.55 -8.06 -10.11
N TYR A 278 -17.90 -7.45 -8.97
CA TYR A 278 -17.91 -6.01 -8.74
C TYR A 278 -16.74 -5.62 -7.82
N PRO A 279 -15.66 -5.02 -8.36
CA PRO A 279 -14.52 -4.60 -7.56
C PRO A 279 -14.86 -3.42 -6.65
N ARG A 280 -14.47 -3.49 -5.38
CA ARG A 280 -14.72 -2.46 -4.37
C ARG A 280 -13.50 -2.26 -3.50
N ILE A 281 -13.05 -1.02 -3.34
CA ILE A 281 -11.92 -0.69 -2.48
C ILE A 281 -12.40 -0.64 -1.03
N PHE A 282 -11.96 -1.58 -0.21
CA PHE A 282 -12.30 -1.65 1.21
C PHE A 282 -11.22 -1.00 2.08
N THR A 283 -9.96 -1.32 1.81
CA THR A 283 -8.85 -0.85 2.64
C THR A 283 -7.65 -0.45 1.82
N TYR A 284 -6.90 0.51 2.33
CA TYR A 284 -5.57 0.86 1.89
C TYR A 284 -4.67 0.99 3.13
N SER A 285 -3.71 0.07 3.27
CA SER A 285 -2.68 0.11 4.32
C SER A 285 -1.39 0.73 3.81
N ALA A 286 -0.84 1.68 4.56
CA ALA A 286 0.47 2.27 4.33
C ALA A 286 0.95 2.93 5.63
N ASP A 287 2.21 3.35 5.67
CA ASP A 287 2.72 4.16 6.78
C ASP A 287 2.15 5.59 6.76
N TYR A 288 2.42 6.38 7.81
CA TYR A 288 1.85 7.72 7.93
C TYR A 288 2.30 8.70 6.81
N PRO A 289 3.60 8.85 6.49
CA PRO A 289 4.04 9.68 5.37
C PRO A 289 3.36 9.32 4.05
N GLU A 290 3.17 8.03 3.77
CA GLU A 290 2.50 7.58 2.56
C GLU A 290 0.99 7.84 2.61
N LYS A 291 0.32 7.59 3.74
CA LYS A 291 -1.08 7.97 3.96
C LYS A 291 -1.32 9.46 3.74
N VAL A 292 -0.38 10.32 4.13
CA VAL A 292 -0.45 11.77 3.89
C VAL A 292 -0.49 12.08 2.39
N LEU A 293 0.29 11.35 1.58
CA LEU A 293 0.32 11.49 0.11
C LEU A 293 -0.97 10.95 -0.53
N LEU A 294 -1.46 9.79 -0.07
CA LEU A 294 -2.70 9.17 -0.52
C LEU A 294 -3.94 10.00 -0.16
N ALA A 295 -3.98 10.58 1.05
CA ALA A 295 -5.05 11.44 1.52
C ALA A 295 -4.98 12.87 1.00
N THR A 296 -3.88 13.24 0.31
CA THR A 296 -3.62 14.61 -0.16
C THR A 296 -3.73 15.65 0.97
N ILE A 297 -3.01 15.40 2.07
CA ILE A 297 -2.92 16.32 3.20
C ILE A 297 -1.48 16.76 3.46
N ARG A 298 -1.31 17.70 4.39
CA ARG A 298 -0.02 18.20 4.87
C ARG A 298 0.49 17.26 5.94
N ASP A 299 1.74 16.85 5.79
CA ASP A 299 2.46 16.17 6.85
C ASP A 299 2.50 17.06 8.09
N ASN A 300 2.14 16.49 9.23
CA ASN A 300 2.01 17.16 10.53
C ASN A 300 1.24 18.50 10.46
N GLY A 301 0.18 18.54 9.65
CA GLY A 301 -0.69 19.72 9.56
C GLY A 301 -1.51 19.98 10.83
N LEU A 302 -2.32 21.05 10.81
CA LEU A 302 -3.25 21.39 11.89
C LEU A 302 -4.21 20.23 12.24
N PHE A 303 -4.50 19.37 11.26
CA PHE A 303 -5.37 18.20 11.32
C PHE A 303 -4.60 17.01 10.72
N PRO A 304 -3.70 16.40 11.48
CA PRO A 304 -2.72 15.44 10.93
C PRO A 304 -3.36 14.10 10.56
N CYS A 305 -4.52 13.75 11.11
CA CYS A 305 -5.14 12.46 10.81
C CYS A 305 -5.63 12.39 9.35
N PRO A 306 -5.28 11.32 8.60
CA PRO A 306 -5.78 11.12 7.24
C PRO A 306 -7.26 10.74 7.18
N ARG A 307 -7.84 10.26 8.30
CA ARG A 307 -9.23 9.77 8.37
C ARG A 307 -10.21 10.81 8.91
N CYS A 308 -9.81 11.66 9.85
CA CYS A 308 -10.70 12.61 10.53
C CYS A 308 -10.05 13.99 10.72
N LEU A 309 -10.85 14.94 11.21
CA LEU A 309 -10.45 16.32 11.49
C LEU A 309 -10.15 16.54 13.00
N ILE A 310 -9.46 15.59 13.63
CA ILE A 310 -8.86 15.83 14.96
C ILE A 310 -7.72 16.84 14.83
N ARG A 311 -7.70 17.86 15.71
CA ARG A 311 -6.64 18.87 15.73
C ARG A 311 -5.35 18.31 16.33
N SER A 312 -4.21 18.75 15.82
CA SER A 312 -2.89 18.41 16.37
C SER A 312 -2.78 18.77 17.86
N SER A 313 -3.39 19.89 18.28
CA SER A 313 -3.40 20.35 19.67
C SER A 313 -4.20 19.47 20.62
N SER A 314 -5.10 18.64 20.09
CA SER A 314 -6.00 17.77 20.87
C SER A 314 -5.58 16.30 20.84
N LEU A 315 -4.41 15.98 20.26
CA LEU A 315 -3.94 14.59 20.20
C LEU A 315 -3.65 13.98 21.58
N SER A 316 -3.34 14.81 22.58
CA SER A 316 -3.17 14.37 23.98
C SER A 316 -4.47 13.90 24.64
N GLU A 317 -5.62 14.19 24.04
CA GLU A 317 -6.95 13.83 24.53
C GLU A 317 -7.40 12.45 24.00
N LEU A 318 -6.49 11.67 23.41
CA LEU A 318 -6.78 10.37 22.81
C LEU A 318 -7.57 9.46 23.75
N GLY A 319 -8.69 8.94 23.28
CA GLY A 319 -9.54 8.01 24.03
C GLY A 319 -10.55 8.68 24.97
N LEU A 320 -10.53 10.00 25.12
CA LEU A 320 -11.62 10.72 25.79
C LEU A 320 -12.90 10.66 24.96
N PRO A 321 -14.10 10.71 25.58
CA PRO A 321 -15.37 10.70 24.84
C PRO A 321 -15.45 11.77 23.75
N GLN A 322 -14.88 12.97 23.98
CA GLN A 322 -14.82 14.04 22.98
C GLN A 322 -13.91 13.69 21.80
N ASP A 323 -12.74 13.09 22.03
CA ASP A 323 -11.85 12.62 20.96
C ASP A 323 -12.52 11.55 20.10
N ILE A 324 -13.17 10.58 20.74
CA ILE A 324 -13.93 9.52 20.06
C ILE A 324 -15.04 10.13 19.19
N ALA A 325 -15.83 11.05 19.74
CA ALA A 325 -16.89 11.73 19.00
C ALA A 325 -16.33 12.49 17.78
N ILE A 326 -15.22 13.23 17.93
CA ILE A 326 -14.58 13.93 16.80
C ILE A 326 -14.14 12.96 15.71
N ARG A 327 -13.54 11.81 16.07
CA ARG A 327 -13.05 10.83 15.09
C ARG A 327 -14.17 10.17 14.30
N ILE A 328 -15.36 10.03 14.89
CA ILE A 328 -16.55 9.45 14.27
C ILE A 328 -17.33 10.51 13.47
N ASP A 329 -17.58 11.67 14.07
CA ASP A 329 -18.49 12.68 13.50
C ASP A 329 -17.79 13.62 12.52
N LYS A 330 -16.46 13.76 12.61
CA LYS A 330 -15.66 14.67 11.78
C LYS A 330 -14.72 13.88 10.86
N ILE A 331 -15.26 12.90 10.15
CA ILE A 331 -14.56 12.21 9.07
C ILE A 331 -14.17 13.23 8.00
N ARG A 332 -12.95 13.08 7.47
CA ARG A 332 -12.41 13.98 6.45
C ARG A 332 -13.12 13.73 5.12
N VAL A 333 -13.51 14.82 4.45
CA VAL A 333 -14.05 14.81 3.08
C VAL A 333 -13.08 15.55 2.16
N PHE A 334 -12.88 15.05 0.95
CA PHE A 334 -12.02 15.66 -0.04
C PHE A 334 -12.66 16.94 -0.60
N MET A 335 -12.00 18.08 -0.42
CA MET A 335 -12.55 19.40 -0.76
C MET A 335 -12.24 19.78 -2.21
N ARG A 336 -12.89 19.12 -3.18
CA ARG A 336 -12.67 19.31 -4.63
C ARG A 336 -12.61 20.78 -5.05
N ASP A 337 -13.61 21.57 -4.65
CA ASP A 337 -13.71 22.96 -5.11
C ASP A 337 -12.61 23.85 -4.53
N LYS A 338 -12.23 23.63 -3.27
CA LYS A 338 -11.11 24.36 -2.64
C LYS A 338 -9.78 23.97 -3.28
N VAL A 339 -9.58 22.70 -3.61
CA VAL A 339 -8.39 22.22 -4.32
C VAL A 339 -8.32 22.83 -5.72
N ARG A 340 -9.41 22.81 -6.49
CA ARG A 340 -9.49 23.45 -7.82
C ARG A 340 -9.18 24.95 -7.76
N ALA A 341 -9.77 25.67 -6.81
CA ALA A 341 -9.50 27.09 -6.61
C ALA A 341 -8.02 27.35 -6.26
N ALA A 342 -7.45 26.57 -5.36
CA ALA A 342 -6.03 26.65 -5.01
C ALA A 342 -5.11 26.35 -6.21
N ARG A 343 -5.46 25.35 -7.02
CA ARG A 343 -4.76 25.04 -8.27
C ARG A 343 -4.85 26.18 -9.28
N GLN A 344 -6.00 26.83 -9.43
CA GLN A 344 -6.12 28.01 -10.30
C GLN A 344 -5.18 29.14 -9.86
N LEU A 345 -5.08 29.41 -8.56
CA LEU A 345 -4.14 30.40 -8.03
C LEU A 345 -2.68 30.06 -8.36
N ILE A 346 -2.29 28.80 -8.28
CA ILE A 346 -0.92 28.34 -8.57
C ILE A 346 -0.64 28.37 -10.07
N TYR A 347 -1.45 27.68 -10.86
CA TYR A 347 -1.18 27.38 -12.26
C TYR A 347 -1.55 28.52 -13.22
N LYS A 348 -2.54 29.37 -12.88
CA LYS A 348 -2.95 30.51 -13.73
C LYS A 348 -2.41 31.84 -13.20
N CYS A 349 -2.44 32.04 -11.88
CA CYS A 349 -2.07 33.33 -11.29
C CYS A 349 -0.64 33.36 -10.71
N ALA A 350 0.12 32.25 -10.84
CA ALA A 350 1.51 32.14 -10.37
C ALA A 350 1.73 32.47 -8.88
N PHE A 351 0.73 32.19 -8.04
CA PHE A 351 0.91 32.26 -6.59
C PHE A 351 1.78 31.10 -6.08
N PRO A 352 2.60 31.31 -5.05
CA PRO A 352 3.38 30.25 -4.43
C PRO A 352 2.47 29.15 -3.86
N ILE A 353 2.92 27.89 -3.95
CA ILE A 353 2.18 26.70 -3.52
C ILE A 353 1.89 26.74 -2.02
N THR A 354 2.83 27.21 -1.21
CA THR A 354 2.66 27.43 0.25
C THR A 354 2.47 28.92 0.58
N GLY A 355 1.89 29.70 -0.34
CA GLY A 355 1.66 31.13 -0.14
C GLY A 355 0.34 31.42 0.61
N PRO A 356 0.19 32.62 1.20
CA PRO A 356 -0.98 32.99 2.00
C PRO A 356 -2.33 32.74 1.32
N LYS A 357 -2.45 33.06 0.02
CA LYS A 357 -3.69 32.87 -0.74
C LYS A 357 -4.08 31.40 -0.94
N VAL A 358 -3.09 30.52 -1.09
CA VAL A 358 -3.34 29.07 -1.20
C VAL A 358 -3.63 28.48 0.20
N ASP A 359 -2.89 28.95 1.20
CA ASP A 359 -3.09 28.56 2.60
C ASP A 359 -4.49 28.90 3.11
N GLU A 360 -5.02 30.08 2.79
CA GLU A 360 -6.39 30.51 3.13
C GLU A 360 -7.45 29.48 2.67
N LYS A 361 -7.20 28.76 1.56
CA LYS A 361 -8.16 27.77 1.05
C LYS A 361 -8.03 26.41 1.71
N LEU A 362 -6.82 25.97 2.07
CA LEU A 362 -6.56 24.56 2.37
C LEU A 362 -5.96 24.30 3.76
N LYS A 363 -5.28 25.28 4.36
CA LYS A 363 -4.52 25.09 5.61
C LYS A 363 -5.40 24.69 6.78
N ASP A 364 -6.58 25.28 6.89
CA ASP A 364 -7.54 25.02 7.99
C ASP A 364 -8.14 23.61 7.97
N HIS A 365 -7.79 22.80 6.97
CA HIS A 365 -8.15 21.38 6.90
C HIS A 365 -6.91 20.53 6.64
N SER A 366 -5.70 21.11 6.71
CA SER A 366 -4.44 20.49 6.31
C SER A 366 -4.42 19.96 4.87
N GLY A 367 -5.25 20.50 3.98
CA GLY A 367 -5.26 20.09 2.57
C GLY A 367 -4.04 20.59 1.80
N VAL A 368 -3.78 19.96 0.66
CA VAL A 368 -2.75 20.38 -0.32
C VAL A 368 -3.39 20.57 -1.69
N PRO A 369 -2.81 21.39 -2.60
CA PRO A 369 -3.44 21.73 -3.89
C PRO A 369 -3.29 20.62 -4.94
N THR A 370 -3.47 19.37 -4.56
CA THR A 370 -3.34 18.18 -5.40
C THR A 370 -4.70 17.52 -5.56
N GLU A 371 -5.10 17.25 -6.81
CA GLU A 371 -6.30 16.47 -7.10
C GLU A 371 -6.10 15.03 -6.65
N ASN A 372 -7.11 14.43 -6.01
CA ASN A 372 -7.05 13.05 -5.57
C ASN A 372 -7.66 12.11 -6.61
N ALA A 373 -6.92 11.08 -7.01
CA ALA A 373 -7.34 10.12 -8.03
C ALA A 373 -8.58 9.33 -7.62
N PHE A 374 -8.63 8.85 -6.37
CA PHE A 374 -9.76 8.07 -5.83
C PHE A 374 -11.02 8.91 -5.78
N ALA A 375 -10.92 10.14 -5.26
CA ALA A 375 -12.06 11.05 -5.28
C ALA A 375 -12.48 11.34 -6.73
N THR A 376 -11.56 11.68 -7.61
CA THR A 376 -11.90 12.11 -8.99
C THR A 376 -12.49 10.99 -9.84
N ARG A 377 -12.00 9.76 -9.69
CA ARG A 377 -12.37 8.63 -10.56
C ARG A 377 -13.48 7.75 -9.99
N LEU A 378 -13.54 7.58 -8.67
CA LEU A 378 -14.48 6.67 -7.99
C LEU A 378 -15.52 7.38 -7.12
N ASP A 379 -15.48 8.71 -7.02
CA ASP A 379 -16.26 9.50 -6.05
C ASP A 379 -16.09 8.99 -4.60
N CYS A 380 -14.89 8.48 -4.29
CA CYS A 380 -14.56 7.92 -2.98
C CYS A 380 -13.62 8.85 -2.21
N ASP A 381 -14.02 9.24 -1.00
CA ASP A 381 -13.14 9.97 -0.09
C ASP A 381 -11.98 9.07 0.38
N PRO A 382 -10.71 9.50 0.22
CA PRO A 382 -9.54 8.70 0.64
C PRO A 382 -9.57 8.31 2.12
N SER A 383 -10.15 9.16 2.96
CA SER A 383 -10.30 8.94 4.41
C SER A 383 -11.05 7.65 4.76
N ARG A 384 -11.92 7.17 3.86
CA ARG A 384 -12.76 5.99 4.07
C ARG A 384 -12.03 4.68 3.83
N MET A 385 -11.03 4.68 2.94
CA MET A 385 -10.24 3.47 2.64
C MET A 385 -9.00 3.32 3.53
N LEU A 386 -8.44 4.42 4.06
CA LEU A 386 -7.17 4.35 4.80
C LEU A 386 -7.36 3.68 6.17
N VAL A 387 -6.57 2.64 6.43
CA VAL A 387 -6.60 1.85 7.68
C VAL A 387 -5.30 2.01 8.48
N VAL A 388 -5.34 1.77 9.79
CA VAL A 388 -4.15 1.83 10.66
C VAL A 388 -3.20 0.69 10.28
N ASP A 389 -1.93 1.01 10.10
CA ASP A 389 -0.89 -0.01 9.87
C ASP A 389 -0.20 -0.25 11.21
N LEU A 390 -0.64 -1.29 11.93
CA LEU A 390 -0.12 -1.56 13.27
C LEU A 390 1.37 -1.91 13.26
N LEU A 391 1.86 -2.55 12.20
CA LEU A 391 3.28 -2.90 12.09
C LEU A 391 4.13 -1.63 11.98
N HIS A 392 3.83 -0.77 11.02
CA HIS A 392 4.65 0.42 10.76
C HIS A 392 4.38 1.56 11.73
N GLU A 393 3.12 1.81 12.09
CA GLU A 393 2.76 2.96 12.94
C GLU A 393 2.96 2.66 14.42
N PHE A 394 2.66 1.44 14.89
CA PHE A 394 2.78 1.08 16.30
C PHE A 394 4.04 0.28 16.61
N GLU A 395 4.23 -0.91 16.03
CA GLU A 395 5.32 -1.81 16.43
C GLU A 395 6.71 -1.29 16.08
N LEU A 396 6.94 -1.00 14.79
CA LEU A 396 8.21 -0.49 14.28
C LEU A 396 8.39 1.01 14.55
N GLY A 397 7.28 1.75 14.64
CA GLY A 397 7.26 3.20 14.88
C GLY A 397 7.32 3.56 16.37
N VAL A 398 6.16 3.60 17.02
CA VAL A 398 6.00 4.10 18.40
C VAL A 398 6.67 3.18 19.43
N TRP A 399 6.39 1.88 19.39
CA TRP A 399 6.89 0.91 20.37
C TRP A 399 8.41 0.82 20.34
N ARG A 400 9.02 0.75 19.15
CA ARG A 400 10.49 0.77 19.02
C ARG A 400 11.11 2.00 19.69
N THR A 401 10.55 3.19 19.43
CA THR A 401 11.03 4.46 20.01
C THR A 401 10.85 4.47 21.53
N LEU A 402 9.65 4.13 22.01
CA LEU A 402 9.35 4.05 23.43
C LEU A 402 10.27 3.06 24.14
N PHE A 403 10.41 1.86 23.59
CA PHE A 403 11.26 0.80 24.14
C PHE A 403 12.73 1.24 24.20
N THR A 404 13.22 1.91 23.16
CA THR A 404 14.57 2.51 23.16
C THR A 404 14.72 3.56 24.26
N HIS A 405 13.70 4.41 24.47
CA HIS A 405 13.71 5.40 25.53
C HIS A 405 13.70 4.77 26.93
N LEU A 406 12.88 3.73 27.15
CA LEU A 406 12.84 2.98 28.40
C LEU A 406 14.19 2.32 28.71
N ILE A 407 14.89 1.78 27.71
CA ILE A 407 16.26 1.26 27.89
C ILE A 407 17.21 2.38 28.32
N ARG A 408 17.13 3.57 27.73
CA ARG A 408 17.97 4.71 28.12
C ARG A 408 17.70 5.15 29.57
N LEU A 409 16.45 5.13 30.02
CA LEU A 409 16.09 5.40 31.41
C LEU A 409 16.67 4.35 32.37
N LEU A 410 16.67 3.07 31.98
CA LEU A 410 17.31 2.01 32.77
C LEU A 410 18.82 2.23 32.91
N TYR A 411 19.50 2.65 31.84
CA TYR A 411 20.92 3.05 31.91
C TYR A 411 21.14 4.28 32.82
N ALA A 412 20.25 5.26 32.76
CA ALA A 412 20.34 6.49 33.56
C ALA A 412 20.05 6.28 35.06
N ALA A 413 19.38 5.19 35.44
CA ALA A 413 18.99 4.89 36.82
C ALA A 413 20.17 4.59 37.78
N GLY A 414 21.42 4.59 37.30
CA GLY A 414 22.62 4.50 38.13
C GLY A 414 23.01 3.06 38.50
N LYS A 415 23.28 2.79 39.79
CA LYS A 415 23.83 1.50 40.26
C LYS A 415 22.94 0.32 39.84
N GLY A 416 23.58 -0.69 39.24
CA GLY A 416 22.92 -1.91 38.75
C GLY A 416 22.15 -1.76 37.44
N SER A 417 22.30 -0.64 36.73
CA SER A 417 21.66 -0.41 35.42
C SER A 417 22.04 -1.47 34.37
N ASN A 418 23.32 -1.84 34.29
CA ASN A 418 23.80 -2.90 33.38
C ASN A 418 23.17 -4.27 33.72
N GLU A 419 23.00 -4.59 35.00
CA GLU A 419 22.35 -5.82 35.44
C GLU A 419 20.87 -5.84 35.09
N ARG A 420 20.15 -4.73 35.29
CA ARG A 420 18.73 -4.59 34.92
C ARG A 420 18.49 -4.70 33.41
N VAL A 421 19.37 -4.12 32.59
CA VAL A 421 19.30 -4.29 31.13
C VAL A 421 19.62 -5.73 30.73
N THR A 422 20.57 -6.38 31.41
CA THR A 422 20.89 -7.80 31.19
C THR A 422 19.71 -8.71 31.57
N GLU A 423 19.05 -8.45 32.69
CA GLU A 423 17.83 -9.15 33.13
C GLU A 423 16.70 -8.96 32.11
N LEU A 424 16.46 -7.72 31.67
CA LEU A 424 15.51 -7.44 30.60
C LEU A 424 15.84 -8.24 29.33
N ASN A 425 17.12 -8.32 28.94
CA ASN A 425 17.56 -9.06 27.76
C ASN A 425 17.49 -10.59 27.92
N ALA A 426 17.46 -11.13 29.13
CA ALA A 426 17.28 -12.56 29.38
C ALA A 426 15.97 -13.12 28.80
N ARG A 427 14.99 -12.24 28.51
CA ARG A 427 13.75 -12.61 27.79
C ARG A 427 14.00 -13.25 26.41
N PHE A 428 15.09 -12.89 25.74
CA PHE A 428 15.44 -13.47 24.44
C PHE A 428 16.00 -14.90 24.57
N VAL A 429 16.68 -15.20 25.68
CA VAL A 429 17.27 -16.52 25.94
C VAL A 429 16.18 -17.57 26.22
N ARG A 430 15.12 -17.20 26.95
CA ARG A 430 14.01 -18.13 27.25
C ARG A 430 13.15 -18.50 26.04
N ARG A 431 13.09 -17.65 25.00
CA ARG A 431 12.31 -17.96 23.79
C ARG A 431 12.93 -19.05 22.92
N HIS A 432 14.27 -19.18 22.88
CA HIS A 432 14.92 -20.27 22.14
C HIS A 432 14.73 -21.66 22.75
N LEU A 433 14.45 -21.74 24.06
CA LEU A 433 14.15 -23.03 24.71
C LEU A 433 12.73 -23.52 24.45
N LEU A 434 11.79 -22.63 24.09
CA LEU A 434 10.39 -22.98 23.82
C LEU A 434 10.10 -23.17 22.32
N SER A 435 10.91 -22.63 21.41
CA SER A 435 10.73 -22.85 19.96
C SER A 435 11.28 -24.19 19.46
N GLY A 436 11.97 -24.97 20.30
CA GLY A 436 12.48 -26.30 19.95
C GLY A 436 11.45 -27.44 20.00
N TYR A 437 10.20 -27.16 20.38
CA TYR A 437 9.13 -28.16 20.54
C TYR A 437 7.99 -28.05 19.50
N LEU A 438 8.16 -27.21 18.47
CA LEU A 438 7.23 -27.12 17.34
C LEU A 438 8.03 -27.15 16.03
N HIS A 439 8.54 -28.33 15.69
CA HIS A 439 8.93 -28.70 14.33
C HIS A 439 8.35 -30.07 13.99
#